data_AF-A0A2S0S455-F1
#
_entry.id   AF-A0A2S0S455-F1
#
_cell.length_a   1.000
_cell.length_b   1.000
_cell.length_c   1.000
_cell.angle_alpha   90.00
_cell.angle_beta   90.00
_cell.angle_gamma   90.00
#
_symmetry.space_group_name_H-M   'P 1'
#
loop_
_entity.id
_entity.type
_entity.pdbx_description
1 polymer ?
#
loop_
_entity_poly.entity_id
_entity_poly.type
_entity_poly.pdbx_seq_one_letter_code
_entity_poly.pdbx_strand_id
1 'polypeptide(L)'
;MNKTGVPLSWITPNGVELTQHYLKTKERKMAIRLFGVTRKMVLKETTDKLNTCKQNQAIIPNIIHSLDASHLIGIINSSMNSFGPIITVHDCFGTLPNNMASLIFKVKKEFILLYTDNIFLIKFHDRLLQSLIDHNLELVYDEKNIAIKVALPLRNKMIFLDIPQLPKIGKLDLNKIYNSTYIIS
;
A
#
# COMPACT_ATOMS: atom_id res chain seq x y z
N MET A 1 6.45 11.77 6.35
CA MET A 1 5.39 12.14 5.38
C MET A 1 4.21 12.88 5.99
N ASN A 2 3.37 12.33 6.87
CA ASN A 2 2.08 12.97 7.23
C ASN A 2 2.11 14.41 7.77
N LYS A 3 3.26 14.90 8.23
CA LYS A 3 3.47 16.31 8.61
C LYS A 3 3.54 17.27 7.41
N THR A 4 3.74 16.77 6.19
CA THR A 4 3.81 17.56 4.95
C THR A 4 2.42 17.91 4.41
N GLY A 5 1.37 17.21 4.85
CA GLY A 5 0.01 17.40 4.33
C GLY A 5 -0.22 16.82 2.93
N VAL A 6 0.76 16.11 2.38
CA VAL A 6 0.69 15.46 1.06
C VAL A 6 0.14 14.03 1.23
N PRO A 7 -0.88 13.61 0.45
CA PRO A 7 -1.34 12.23 0.44
C PRO A 7 -0.26 11.31 -0.13
N LEU A 8 -0.22 10.05 0.33
CA LEU A 8 0.78 9.09 -0.12
C LEU A 8 0.22 8.27 -1.28
N SER A 9 0.95 8.26 -2.40
CA SER A 9 0.61 7.49 -3.59
C SER A 9 1.75 6.54 -3.97
N TRP A 10 1.41 5.37 -4.50
CA TRP A 10 2.37 4.40 -5.02
C TRP A 10 1.79 3.63 -6.19
N ILE A 11 2.66 2.98 -6.96
CA ILE A 11 2.28 2.15 -8.10
C ILE A 11 2.61 0.70 -7.72
N THR A 12 1.64 -0.19 -7.86
CA THR A 12 1.86 -1.62 -7.61
C THR A 12 2.75 -2.23 -8.72
N PRO A 13 3.39 -3.39 -8.49
CA PRO A 13 4.21 -4.04 -9.52
C PRO A 13 3.46 -4.32 -10.83
N ASN A 14 2.13 -4.49 -10.77
CA ASN A 14 1.28 -4.69 -11.94
C ASN A 14 0.78 -3.38 -12.58
N GLY A 15 1.26 -2.22 -12.12
CA GLY A 15 1.00 -0.92 -12.75
C GLY A 15 -0.22 -0.16 -12.22
N VAL A 16 -0.85 -0.60 -11.13
CA VAL A 16 -2.01 0.11 -10.55
C VAL A 16 -1.53 1.24 -9.66
N GLU A 17 -1.92 2.48 -9.95
CA GLU A 17 -1.68 3.61 -9.06
C GLU A 17 -2.72 3.65 -7.93
N LEU A 18 -2.23 3.71 -6.69
CA LEU A 18 -3.03 3.79 -5.48
C LEU A 18 -2.68 5.07 -4.72
N THR A 19 -3.70 5.73 -4.17
CA THR A 19 -3.51 6.93 -3.34
C THR A 19 -4.26 6.76 -2.03
N GLN A 20 -3.53 6.85 -0.92
CA GLN A 20 -4.10 6.83 0.41
C GLN A 20 -4.49 8.24 0.86
N HIS A 21 -5.78 8.51 0.91
CA HIS A 21 -6.35 9.83 1.22
C HIS A 21 -7.38 9.78 2.36
N TYR A 22 -6.95 9.38 3.56
CA TYR A 22 -7.83 9.42 4.73
C TYR A 22 -8.01 10.86 5.22
N LEU A 23 -9.26 11.32 5.16
CA LEU A 23 -9.69 12.63 5.64
C LEU A 23 -10.29 12.55 7.04
N LYS A 24 -10.23 13.66 7.78
CA LYS A 24 -10.92 13.80 9.07
C LYS A 24 -12.41 13.93 8.79
N THR A 25 -13.22 13.30 9.63
CA THR A 25 -14.67 13.43 9.63
C THR A 25 -15.12 14.29 10.81
N LYS A 26 -16.06 15.20 10.58
CA LYS A 26 -16.81 15.89 11.63
C LYS A 26 -18.12 15.16 11.85
N GLU A 27 -18.51 15.01 13.11
CA GLU A 27 -19.78 14.38 13.46
C GLU A 27 -20.78 15.45 13.87
N ARG A 28 -21.98 15.39 13.28
CA ARG A 28 -23.12 16.21 13.66
C ARG A 28 -24.21 15.31 14.23
N LYS A 29 -24.48 15.44 15.52
CA LYS A 29 -25.57 14.73 16.20
C LYS A 29 -26.86 15.51 15.97
N MET A 30 -27.91 14.84 15.55
CA MET A 30 -29.23 15.45 15.38
C MET A 30 -30.34 14.50 15.83
N ALA A 31 -31.50 15.07 16.17
CA ALA A 31 -32.70 14.31 16.47
C ALA A 31 -33.74 14.62 15.41
N ILE A 32 -34.29 13.58 14.79
CA ILE A 32 -35.35 13.71 13.80
C ILE A 32 -36.62 13.15 14.42
N ARG A 33 -37.69 13.94 14.42
CA ARG A 33 -39.02 13.50 14.83
C ARG A 33 -39.82 13.14 13.59
N LEU A 34 -40.22 11.87 13.48
CA LEU A 34 -41.01 11.35 12.38
C LEU A 34 -42.19 10.54 12.95
N PHE A 35 -43.42 10.86 12.54
CA PHE A 35 -44.65 10.21 13.02
C PHE A 35 -44.76 10.11 14.55
N GLY A 36 -44.39 11.19 15.26
CA GLY A 36 -44.43 11.24 16.72
C GLY A 36 -43.24 10.57 17.43
N VAL A 37 -42.41 9.80 16.73
CA VAL A 37 -41.23 9.13 17.29
C VAL A 37 -39.97 9.95 17.03
N THR A 38 -39.17 10.18 18.06
CA THR A 38 -37.87 10.87 17.92
C THR A 38 -36.74 9.88 17.83
N ARG A 39 -35.94 9.94 16.76
CA ARG A 39 -34.72 9.14 16.59
C ARG A 39 -33.48 10.03 16.61
N LYS A 40 -32.49 9.65 17.40
CA LYS A 40 -31.16 10.28 17.39
C LYS A 40 -30.35 9.69 16.25
N MET A 41 -29.70 10.55 15.47
CA MET A 41 -28.85 10.18 14.35
C MET A 41 -27.52 10.91 14.44
N VAL A 42 -26.47 10.30 13.91
CA VAL A 42 -25.13 10.90 13.79
C VAL A 42 -24.81 10.97 12.30
N LEU A 43 -24.73 12.19 11.79
CA LEU A 43 -24.21 12.46 10.45
C LEU A 43 -22.69 12.61 10.53
N LYS A 44 -21.98 11.99 9.60
CA LYS A 44 -20.53 12.12 9.45
C LYS A 44 -20.24 12.86 8.15
N GLU A 45 -19.62 14.01 8.26
CA GLU A 45 -19.21 14.84 7.12
C GLU A 45 -17.70 14.78 6.98
N THR A 46 -17.22 14.42 5.80
CA THR A 46 -15.78 14.43 5.49
C THR A 46 -15.31 15.87 5.36
N THR A 47 -14.15 16.18 5.93
CA THR A 47 -13.48 17.49 5.82
C THR A 47 -12.31 17.41 4.85
N ASP A 48 -11.79 18.55 4.41
CA ASP A 48 -10.61 18.59 3.51
C ASP A 48 -9.27 18.39 4.24
N LYS A 49 -9.30 18.09 5.55
CA LYS A 49 -8.07 17.91 6.34
C LYS A 49 -7.71 16.44 6.42
N LEU A 50 -6.48 16.10 6.05
CA LEU A 50 -5.94 14.75 6.24
C LEU A 50 -5.98 14.30 7.70
N ASN A 51 -6.37 13.05 7.90
CA ASN A 51 -6.29 12.36 9.18
C ASN A 51 -4.92 11.67 9.29
N THR A 52 -3.92 12.41 9.75
CA THR A 52 -2.53 11.96 9.89
C THR A 52 -2.36 10.72 10.76
N CYS A 53 -3.23 10.53 11.77
CA CYS A 53 -3.21 9.35 12.63
C CYS A 53 -3.65 8.11 11.85
N LYS A 54 -4.81 8.18 11.17
CA LYS A 54 -5.33 7.07 10.37
C LYS A 54 -4.43 6.74 9.18
N GLN A 55 -3.86 7.76 8.53
CA GLN A 55 -2.87 7.61 7.48
C GLN A 55 -1.65 6.79 7.95
N ASN A 56 -1.07 7.11 9.11
CA ASN A 56 0.07 6.38 9.67
C ASN A 56 -0.26 4.93 10.02
N GLN A 57 -1.46 4.68 10.56
CA GLN A 57 -1.86 3.34 10.97
C GLN A 57 -2.18 2.42 9.78
N ALA A 58 -2.74 2.99 8.71
CA ALA A 58 -3.23 2.22 7.57
C ALA A 58 -2.18 2.00 6.46
N ILE A 59 -1.04 2.72 6.48
CA ILE A 59 -0.11 2.67 5.35
C ILE A 59 0.51 1.30 5.11
N ILE A 60 1.02 0.65 6.17
CA ILE A 60 1.64 -0.66 6.04
C ILE A 60 0.61 -1.71 5.59
N PRO A 61 -0.58 -1.83 6.24
CA PRO A 61 -1.62 -2.74 5.77
C PRO A 61 -2.03 -2.52 4.30
N ASN A 62 -2.20 -1.26 3.88
CA ASN A 62 -2.63 -0.95 2.52
C ASN A 62 -1.54 -1.28 1.47
N ILE A 63 -0.26 -1.08 1.80
CA ILE A 63 0.84 -1.50 0.93
C ILE A 63 0.84 -3.02 0.78
N ILE A 64 0.78 -3.77 1.89
CA ILE A 64 0.80 -5.25 1.84
C ILE A 64 -0.40 -5.78 1.06
N HIS A 65 -1.62 -5.31 1.33
CA HIS A 65 -2.80 -5.72 0.57
C HIS A 65 -2.69 -5.39 -0.92
N SER A 66 -2.01 -4.29 -1.29
CA SER A 66 -1.78 -3.96 -2.70
C SER A 66 -0.79 -4.92 -3.39
N LEU A 67 0.17 -5.46 -2.64
CA LEU A 67 1.09 -6.49 -3.12
C LEU A 67 0.40 -7.85 -3.22
N ASP A 68 -0.44 -8.20 -2.23
CA ASP A 68 -1.25 -9.44 -2.27
C ASP A 68 -2.20 -9.44 -3.48
N ALA A 69 -2.85 -8.30 -3.75
CA ALA A 69 -3.67 -8.14 -4.95
C ALA A 69 -2.85 -8.26 -6.24
N SER A 70 -1.61 -7.74 -6.26
CA SER A 70 -0.71 -7.86 -7.41
C SER A 70 -0.28 -9.32 -7.63
N HIS A 71 -0.02 -10.05 -6.56
CA HIS A 71 0.28 -11.47 -6.59
C HIS A 71 -0.89 -12.27 -7.17
N LEU A 72 -2.10 -12.05 -6.66
CA LEU A 72 -3.32 -12.69 -7.15
C LEU A 72 -3.53 -12.42 -8.65
N ILE A 73 -3.39 -11.18 -9.09
CA ILE A 73 -3.54 -10.83 -10.52
C ILE A 73 -2.47 -11.55 -11.36
N GLY A 74 -1.23 -11.63 -10.88
CA GLY A 74 -0.15 -12.38 -11.55
C GLY A 74 -0.48 -13.87 -11.70
N ILE A 75 -1.05 -14.48 -10.64
CA ILE A 75 -1.49 -15.88 -10.65
C ILE A 75 -2.59 -16.10 -11.69
N ILE A 76 -3.62 -15.23 -11.70
CA ILE A 76 -4.73 -15.32 -12.66
C ILE A 76 -4.20 -15.19 -14.09
N ASN A 77 -3.40 -14.15 -14.37
CA ASN A 77 -2.85 -13.88 -15.70
C ASN A 77 -1.98 -15.03 -16.20
N SER A 78 -1.10 -15.55 -15.34
CA SER A 78 -0.22 -16.67 -15.70
C SER A 78 -0.95 -18.00 -15.85
N SER A 79 -2.18 -18.12 -15.35
CA SER A 79 -2.97 -19.35 -15.36
C SER A 79 -4.11 -19.36 -16.38
N MET A 80 -4.45 -18.19 -16.95
CA MET A 80 -5.60 -17.98 -17.85
C MET A 80 -5.65 -18.96 -19.04
N ASN A 81 -4.49 -19.38 -19.55
CA ASN A 81 -4.37 -20.35 -20.65
C ASN A 81 -3.84 -21.74 -20.21
N SER A 82 -3.64 -21.95 -18.91
CA SER A 82 -2.92 -23.14 -18.40
C SER A 82 -3.87 -24.25 -17.93
N PHE A 83 -4.79 -23.95 -17.01
CA PHE A 83 -5.65 -24.97 -16.41
C PHE A 83 -6.88 -24.34 -15.77
N GLY A 84 -8.06 -24.90 -16.08
CA GLY A 84 -9.33 -24.82 -15.33
C GLY A 84 -9.76 -23.48 -14.68
N PRO A 85 -10.85 -23.52 -13.89
CA PRO A 85 -11.24 -22.37 -13.08
C PRO A 85 -10.33 -22.20 -11.86
N ILE A 86 -10.07 -20.95 -11.48
CA ILE A 86 -9.43 -20.57 -10.22
C ILE A 86 -10.46 -19.81 -9.38
N ILE A 87 -10.62 -20.19 -8.13
CA ILE A 87 -11.36 -19.45 -7.12
C ILE A 87 -10.39 -18.86 -6.10
N THR A 88 -10.70 -17.68 -5.58
CA THR A 88 -9.84 -17.00 -4.62
C THR A 88 -10.68 -16.26 -3.59
N VAL A 89 -10.21 -16.26 -2.35
CA VAL A 89 -10.70 -15.38 -1.29
C VAL A 89 -9.47 -14.71 -0.69
N HIS A 90 -9.16 -13.51 -1.17
CA HIS A 90 -7.92 -12.80 -0.83
C HIS A 90 -6.67 -13.65 -1.07
N ASP A 91 -6.04 -14.15 -0.01
CA ASP A 91 -4.81 -14.94 0.03
C ASP A 91 -5.05 -16.47 -0.04
N CYS A 92 -6.31 -16.91 -0.05
CA CYS A 92 -6.69 -18.30 -0.24
C CYS A 92 -6.99 -18.58 -1.71
N PHE A 93 -6.35 -19.61 -2.28
CA PHE A 93 -6.50 -19.99 -3.69
C PHE A 93 -7.02 -21.42 -3.83
N GLY A 94 -7.92 -21.66 -4.78
CA GLY A 94 -8.49 -22.97 -5.08
C GLY A 94 -8.67 -23.23 -6.57
N THR A 95 -8.63 -24.49 -6.96
CA THR A 95 -8.95 -24.96 -8.32
C THR A 95 -9.49 -26.39 -8.26
N LEU A 96 -9.73 -27.02 -9.42
CA LEU A 96 -10.11 -28.43 -9.50
C LEU A 96 -8.98 -29.34 -8.96
N PRO A 97 -9.28 -30.47 -8.30
CA PRO A 97 -8.27 -31.32 -7.66
C PRO A 97 -7.13 -31.76 -8.58
N ASN A 98 -7.41 -32.05 -9.85
CA ASN A 98 -6.43 -32.45 -10.85
C ASN A 98 -5.42 -31.34 -11.21
N ASN A 99 -5.74 -30.08 -10.91
CA ASN A 99 -4.93 -28.91 -11.24
C ASN A 99 -4.20 -28.31 -10.03
N MET A 100 -4.37 -28.87 -8.83
CA MET A 100 -3.81 -28.31 -7.60
C MET A 100 -2.29 -28.17 -7.64
N ALA A 101 -1.58 -29.15 -8.20
CA ALA A 101 -0.12 -29.10 -8.34
C ALA A 101 0.32 -27.90 -9.21
N SER A 102 -0.39 -27.66 -10.31
CA SER A 102 -0.16 -26.52 -11.20
C SER A 102 -0.43 -25.19 -10.51
N LEU A 103 -1.53 -25.09 -9.74
CA LEU A 103 -1.86 -23.89 -8.96
C LEU A 103 -0.79 -23.58 -7.92
N ILE A 104 -0.38 -24.58 -7.13
CA ILE A 104 0.68 -24.43 -6.11
C ILE A 104 1.97 -23.92 -6.76
N PHE A 105 2.36 -24.49 -7.91
CA PHE A 105 3.54 -24.03 -8.64
C PHE A 105 3.41 -22.57 -9.09
N LYS A 106 2.26 -22.17 -9.66
CA LYS A 106 2.02 -20.79 -10.13
C LYS A 106 2.05 -19.79 -8.98
N VAL A 107 1.37 -20.07 -7.88
CA VAL A 107 1.36 -19.20 -6.70
C VAL A 107 2.78 -18.97 -6.19
N LYS A 108 3.61 -20.02 -6.06
CA LYS A 108 5.03 -19.87 -5.68
C LYS A 108 5.84 -19.07 -6.70
N LYS A 109 5.68 -19.37 -7.98
CA LYS A 109 6.40 -18.70 -9.07
C LYS A 109 6.10 -17.20 -9.09
N GLU A 110 4.83 -16.83 -9.06
CA GLU A 110 4.42 -15.43 -9.09
C GLU A 110 4.82 -14.68 -7.81
N PHE A 111 4.86 -15.36 -6.66
CA PHE A 111 5.39 -14.77 -5.43
C PHE A 111 6.87 -14.42 -5.58
N ILE A 112 7.68 -15.36 -6.10
CA ILE A 112 9.10 -15.12 -6.36
C ILE A 112 9.28 -13.96 -7.33
N LEU A 113 8.57 -13.97 -8.46
CA LEU A 113 8.65 -12.90 -9.46
C LEU A 113 8.29 -11.53 -8.88
N LEU A 114 7.24 -11.45 -8.06
CA LEU A 114 6.79 -10.20 -7.44
C LEU A 114 7.86 -9.56 -6.54
N TYR A 115 8.63 -10.38 -5.82
CA TYR A 115 9.64 -9.91 -4.86
C TYR A 115 11.08 -9.96 -5.41
N THR A 116 11.28 -10.44 -6.63
CA THR A 116 12.60 -10.45 -7.27
C THR A 116 13.08 -9.02 -7.53
N ASP A 117 14.40 -8.79 -7.40
CA ASP A 117 15.10 -7.52 -7.67
C ASP A 117 14.73 -6.31 -6.79
N ASN A 118 13.83 -6.44 -5.82
CA ASN A 118 13.45 -5.37 -4.87
C ASN A 118 12.99 -4.06 -5.54
N ILE A 119 12.54 -4.14 -6.79
CA ILE A 119 12.18 -2.98 -7.62
C ILE A 119 11.04 -2.19 -6.96
N PHE A 120 10.13 -2.87 -6.26
CA PHE A 120 9.00 -2.22 -5.60
C PHE A 120 9.43 -1.18 -4.56
N LEU A 121 10.35 -1.51 -3.65
CA LEU A 121 10.76 -0.57 -2.60
C LEU A 121 11.45 0.66 -3.18
N ILE A 122 12.27 0.47 -4.22
CA ILE A 122 12.94 1.54 -4.95
C ILE A 122 11.89 2.44 -5.61
N LYS A 123 11.00 1.88 -6.43
CA LYS A 123 9.92 2.64 -7.08
C LYS A 123 8.98 3.33 -6.10
N PHE A 124 8.71 2.69 -4.96
CA PHE A 124 7.90 3.28 -3.89
C PHE A 124 8.60 4.50 -3.29
N HIS A 125 9.90 4.40 -3.02
CA HIS A 125 10.70 5.52 -2.52
C HIS A 125 10.78 6.65 -3.54
N ASP A 126 11.03 6.34 -4.81
CA ASP A 126 11.10 7.33 -5.90
C ASP A 126 9.76 8.05 -6.08
N ARG A 127 8.64 7.31 -6.07
CA ARG A 127 7.31 7.91 -6.17
C ARG A 127 7.00 8.82 -4.99
N LEU A 128 7.45 8.44 -3.79
CA LEU A 128 7.33 9.27 -2.59
C LEU A 128 8.09 10.58 -2.75
N LEU A 129 9.33 10.54 -3.22
CA LEU A 129 10.12 11.75 -3.49
C LEU A 129 9.45 12.63 -4.55
N GLN A 130 9.03 12.03 -5.66
CA GLN A 130 8.35 12.73 -6.74
C GLN A 130 7.06 13.41 -6.25
N SER A 131 6.26 12.72 -5.44
CA SER A 131 5.01 13.27 -4.88
C SER A 131 5.25 14.53 -4.03
N LEU A 132 6.38 14.59 -3.30
CA LEU A 132 6.76 15.79 -2.55
C LEU A 132 7.12 16.95 -3.48
N ILE A 133 7.89 16.67 -4.54
CA ILE A 133 8.26 17.66 -5.56
C ILE A 133 7.01 18.19 -6.28
N ASP A 134 6.10 17.31 -6.67
CA ASP A 134 4.83 17.65 -7.34
C ASP A 134 3.96 18.61 -6.51
N HIS A 135 4.12 18.59 -5.17
CA HIS A 135 3.43 19.48 -4.23
C HIS A 135 4.26 20.70 -3.83
N ASN A 136 5.27 21.07 -4.62
CA ASN A 136 6.15 22.22 -4.42
C ASN A 136 6.90 22.20 -3.07
N LEU A 137 7.25 21.02 -2.56
CA LEU A 137 8.10 20.88 -1.38
C LEU A 137 9.57 20.76 -1.81
N GLU A 138 10.42 21.52 -1.15
CA GLU A 138 11.86 21.53 -1.44
C GLU A 138 12.57 20.36 -0.76
N LEU A 139 13.33 19.60 -1.54
CA LEU A 139 14.20 18.53 -1.07
C LEU A 139 15.61 19.09 -0.87
N VAL A 140 16.14 18.91 0.34
CA VAL A 140 17.48 19.35 0.74
C VAL A 140 18.35 18.12 0.98
N TYR A 141 19.50 18.07 0.32
CA TYR A 141 20.46 16.98 0.47
C TYR A 141 21.51 17.34 1.52
N ASP A 142 21.62 16.53 2.56
CA ASP A 142 22.67 16.66 3.58
C ASP A 142 23.85 15.76 3.20
N GLU A 143 24.86 16.33 2.55
CA GLU A 143 26.06 15.62 2.10
C GLU A 143 26.81 14.91 3.24
N LYS A 144 26.72 15.43 4.47
CA LYS A 144 27.44 14.87 5.63
C LYS A 144 26.83 13.57 6.14
N ASN A 145 25.52 13.40 5.98
CA ASN A 145 24.77 12.25 6.52
C ASN A 145 24.11 11.39 5.43
N ILE A 146 24.29 11.74 4.16
CA ILE A 146 23.62 11.10 3.01
C ILE A 146 22.10 11.03 3.26
N ALA A 147 21.52 12.10 3.82
CA ALA A 147 20.12 12.14 4.21
C ALA A 147 19.36 13.13 3.31
N ILE A 148 18.19 12.72 2.82
CA ILE A 148 17.27 13.62 2.12
C ILE A 148 16.34 14.23 3.16
N LYS A 149 16.23 15.55 3.17
CA LYS A 149 15.37 16.31 4.07
C LYS A 149 14.29 17.05 3.27
N VAL A 150 13.09 17.14 3.82
CA VAL A 150 12.02 17.98 3.26
C VAL A 150 11.94 19.27 4.05
N ALA A 151 12.04 20.41 3.39
CA ALA A 151 11.83 21.72 4.01
C ALA A 151 10.33 22.05 4.05
N LEU A 152 9.83 22.36 5.25
CA LEU A 152 8.45 22.76 5.49
C LEU A 152 8.40 24.16 6.11
N PRO A 153 7.72 25.12 5.47
CA PRO A 153 7.51 26.44 6.05
C PRO A 153 6.42 26.36 7.14
N LEU A 154 6.78 26.65 8.40
CA LEU A 154 5.85 26.71 9.51
C LEU A 154 5.94 28.05 10.26
N ARG A 155 4.94 28.92 10.10
CA ARG A 155 4.67 30.12 10.93
C ARG A 155 5.85 31.08 11.19
N ASN A 156 6.92 31.03 10.40
CA ASN A 156 8.21 31.78 10.47
C ASN A 156 9.47 30.95 10.77
N LYS A 157 9.40 29.61 10.76
CA LYS A 157 10.57 28.73 10.82
C LYS A 157 10.52 27.67 9.73
N MET A 158 11.70 27.32 9.22
CA MET A 158 11.88 26.15 8.36
C MET A 158 12.00 24.91 9.24
N ILE A 159 11.19 23.88 9.01
CA ILE A 159 11.35 22.57 9.64
C ILE A 159 11.88 21.61 8.59
N PHE A 160 12.93 20.88 8.93
CA PHE A 160 13.47 19.82 8.09
C PHE A 160 13.00 18.47 8.61
N LEU A 161 12.42 17.64 7.73
CA LEU A 161 12.04 16.26 8.04
C LEU A 161 12.92 15.30 7.28
N ASP A 162 13.56 14.38 7.99
CA ASP A 162 14.35 13.32 7.36
C ASP A 162 13.43 12.35 6.60
N ILE A 163 13.83 12.02 5.38
CA ILE A 163 13.26 10.96 4.57
C ILE A 163 14.07 9.69 4.86
N PRO A 164 13.42 8.57 5.23
CA PRO A 164 14.12 7.34 5.53
C PRO A 164 14.82 6.79 4.29
N GLN A 165 16.05 6.31 4.46
CA GLN A 165 16.75 5.54 3.43
C GLN A 165 16.10 4.18 3.24
N LEU A 166 16.33 3.58 2.07
CA LEU A 166 15.91 2.21 1.78
C LEU A 166 16.53 1.23 2.80
N PRO A 167 15.75 0.27 3.32
CA PRO A 167 16.27 -0.72 4.25
C PRO A 167 17.28 -1.65 3.56
N LYS A 168 18.23 -2.18 4.33
CA LYS A 168 19.14 -3.22 3.84
C LYS A 168 18.36 -4.53 3.65
N ILE A 169 18.53 -5.13 2.49
CA ILE A 169 17.89 -6.40 2.15
C ILE A 169 18.61 -7.55 2.88
N GLY A 170 17.85 -8.55 3.32
CA GLY A 170 18.37 -9.74 3.97
C GLY A 170 19.08 -10.69 3.00
N LYS A 171 19.50 -11.86 3.51
CA LYS A 171 20.20 -12.90 2.74
C LYS A 171 19.28 -14.06 2.30
N LEU A 172 17.95 -13.85 2.33
CA LEU A 172 17.00 -14.88 1.97
C LEU A 172 17.09 -15.16 0.46
N ASP A 173 17.38 -16.40 0.09
CA ASP A 173 17.32 -16.86 -1.29
C ASP A 173 15.87 -17.20 -1.64
N LEU A 174 15.26 -16.39 -2.51
CA LEU A 174 13.87 -16.57 -2.95
C LEU A 174 13.65 -17.90 -3.66
N ASN A 175 14.68 -18.52 -4.25
CA ASN A 175 14.51 -19.82 -4.92
C ASN A 175 14.14 -20.94 -3.95
N LYS A 176 14.47 -20.80 -2.66
CA LYS A 176 14.07 -21.77 -1.62
C LYS A 176 12.55 -21.87 -1.47
N ILE A 177 11.80 -20.86 -1.91
CA ILE A 177 10.34 -20.84 -1.88
C ILE A 177 9.75 -21.94 -2.77
N TYR A 178 10.38 -22.30 -3.89
CA TYR A 178 9.90 -23.39 -4.75
C TYR A 178 9.75 -24.70 -3.96
N ASN A 179 10.71 -24.97 -3.08
CA ASN A 179 10.79 -26.19 -2.28
C ASN A 179 9.96 -26.11 -0.99
N SER A 180 9.36 -24.96 -0.67
CA SER A 180 8.57 -24.80 0.55
C SER A 180 7.22 -25.51 0.43
N THR A 181 6.96 -26.51 1.28
CA THR A 181 5.68 -27.22 1.28
C THR A 181 4.53 -26.35 1.81
N TYR A 182 4.81 -25.48 2.77
CA TYR A 182 3.79 -24.78 3.58
C TYR A 182 3.65 -23.28 3.25
N ILE A 183 4.11 -22.84 2.09
CA ILE A 183 3.94 -21.44 1.68
C ILE A 183 2.52 -21.11 1.21
N ILE A 184 1.72 -22.14 0.93
CA ILE A 184 0.30 -22.03 0.60
C ILE A 184 -0.39 -23.05 1.49
N SER A 185 -1.32 -22.59 2.32
CA SER A 185 -2.17 -23.42 3.19
C SER A 185 -3.54 -23.59 2.58
#